data_AF-G8TMI0-F1
#
_entry.id   AF-G8TMI0-F1
#
_cell.length_a   1.000
_cell.length_b   1.000
_cell.length_c   1.000
_cell.angle_alpha   90.00
_cell.angle_beta   90.00
_cell.angle_gamma   90.00
#
_symmetry.space_group_name_H-M   'P 1'
#
loop_
_entity.id
_entity.type
_entity.pdbx_description
1 polymer ?
#
loop_
_entity_poly.entity_id
_entity_poly.type
_entity_poly.pdbx_seq_one_letter_code
_entity_poly.pdbx_strand_id
1 'polypeptide(L)'
;MKIVINIVSILAAVLVLGSCTKQATDPLMDARPDVPVSFTNATDYRPDPTVTCSLKDSIITIKMEIPASSGRTITQISKIATSTSYAKIQGATGLYVSTPIPVNATSYSYQTTLKAYFAANGGSATANSELANRFYFSVKLDNGNDVITLPVRILIVP
;
A
#
# COMPACT_ATOMS: atom_id res chain seq x y z
N MET A 1 -48.03 -21.65 4.52
CA MET A 1 -46.73 -21.89 3.85
C MET A 1 -45.92 -20.62 3.57
N LYS A 2 -46.52 -19.48 3.20
CA LYS A 2 -45.77 -18.22 2.92
C LYS A 2 -45.00 -17.66 4.13
N ILE A 3 -45.51 -17.82 5.35
CA ILE A 3 -44.87 -17.34 6.58
C ILE A 3 -43.60 -18.14 6.92
N VAL A 4 -43.59 -19.45 6.66
CA VAL A 4 -42.42 -20.32 6.95
C VAL A 4 -41.28 -20.04 5.97
N ILE A 5 -41.59 -19.79 4.69
CA ILE A 5 -40.60 -19.43 3.67
C ILE A 5 -39.93 -18.08 4.00
N ASN A 6 -40.68 -17.09 4.51
CA ASN A 6 -40.09 -15.80 4.88
C ASN A 6 -39.17 -15.87 6.11
N ILE A 7 -39.46 -16.75 7.07
CA ILE A 7 -38.62 -16.94 8.27
C ILE A 7 -37.28 -17.63 7.90
N VAL A 8 -37.32 -18.63 7.01
CA VAL A 8 -36.09 -19.33 6.56
C VAL A 8 -35.17 -18.40 5.76
N SER A 9 -35.74 -17.51 4.94
CA SER A 9 -34.96 -16.53 4.17
C SER A 9 -34.27 -15.46 5.04
N ILE A 10 -34.89 -15.06 6.15
CA ILE A 10 -34.29 -14.09 7.09
C ILE A 10 -33.17 -14.77 7.90
N LEU A 11 -33.34 -16.03 8.30
CA LEU A 11 -32.34 -16.76 9.08
C LEU A 11 -31.08 -17.11 8.25
N ALA A 12 -31.24 -17.35 6.95
CA ALA A 12 -30.11 -17.55 6.03
C ALA A 12 -29.29 -16.28 5.79
N ALA A 13 -29.91 -15.09 5.83
CA ALA A 13 -29.21 -13.81 5.63
C ALA A 13 -28.29 -13.41 6.79
N VAL A 14 -28.57 -13.88 8.02
CA VAL A 14 -27.76 -13.56 9.21
C VAL A 14 -26.46 -14.38 9.25
N LEU A 15 -26.41 -15.55 8.61
CA LEU A 15 -25.24 -16.44 8.60
C LEU A 15 -24.13 -15.98 7.63
N VAL A 16 -24.44 -15.12 6.65
CA VAL A 16 -23.46 -14.63 5.67
C VAL A 16 -22.69 -13.39 6.17
N LEU A 17 -23.17 -12.73 7.24
CA LEU A 17 -22.55 -11.52 7.81
C LEU A 17 -21.45 -11.81 8.86
N GLY A 18 -21.17 -13.08 9.16
CA GLY A 18 -20.18 -13.49 10.16
C GLY A 18 -18.76 -13.76 9.63
N SER A 19 -18.51 -13.58 8.33
CA SER A 19 -17.23 -13.98 7.70
C SER A 19 -16.05 -13.02 7.95
N CYS A 20 -16.21 -11.99 8.78
CA CYS A 20 -15.04 -11.29 9.30
C CYS A 20 -14.45 -12.14 10.42
N THR A 21 -13.55 -13.07 10.08
CA THR A 21 -12.69 -13.71 11.09
C THR A 21 -11.96 -12.58 11.80
N LYS A 22 -12.33 -12.28 13.06
CA LYS A 22 -11.49 -11.44 13.90
C LYS A 22 -10.16 -12.16 13.99
N GLN A 23 -9.15 -11.59 13.35
CA GLN A 23 -7.78 -12.04 13.50
C GLN A 23 -7.49 -12.03 15.00
N ALA A 24 -7.10 -13.17 15.56
CA ALA A 24 -6.74 -13.28 16.96
C ALA A 24 -5.46 -12.46 17.16
N THR A 25 -5.61 -11.16 17.38
CA THR A 25 -4.49 -10.26 17.66
C THR A 25 -4.08 -10.53 19.09
N ASP A 26 -2.99 -11.25 19.28
CA ASP A 26 -2.22 -11.15 20.51
C ASP A 26 -1.89 -9.67 20.71
N PRO A 27 -2.29 -9.02 21.82
CA PRO A 27 -2.06 -7.60 22.05
C PRO A 27 -0.57 -7.23 22.06
N LEU A 28 0.33 -8.22 22.11
CA LEU A 28 1.78 -8.03 22.06
C LEU A 28 2.37 -8.25 20.65
N MET A 29 1.57 -8.71 19.68
CA MET A 29 2.01 -8.91 18.30
C MET A 29 1.41 -7.86 17.37
N ASP A 30 2.27 -7.25 16.56
CA ASP A 30 1.84 -6.36 15.50
C ASP A 30 1.19 -7.19 14.36
N ALA A 31 0.04 -6.74 13.87
CA ALA A 31 -0.68 -7.44 12.82
C ALA A 31 0.09 -7.29 11.51
N ARG A 32 0.76 -8.37 11.07
CA ARG A 32 1.53 -8.40 9.82
C ARG A 32 0.74 -9.10 8.72
N PRO A 33 0.85 -8.66 7.47
CA PRO A 33 0.29 -9.40 6.35
C PRO A 33 1.03 -10.73 6.19
N ASP A 34 0.29 -11.78 5.81
CA ASP A 34 0.87 -13.11 5.53
C ASP A 34 1.96 -13.07 4.46
N VAL A 35 1.81 -12.15 3.49
CA VAL A 35 2.78 -11.89 2.43
C VAL A 35 3.35 -10.49 2.62
N PRO A 36 4.56 -10.35 3.18
CA PRO A 36 5.17 -9.04 3.38
C PRO A 36 5.65 -8.46 2.05
N VAL A 37 5.41 -7.16 1.85
CA VAL A 37 6.01 -6.38 0.77
C VAL A 37 7.25 -5.69 1.30
N SER A 38 8.38 -5.90 0.64
CA SER A 38 9.68 -5.33 0.98
C SER A 38 10.08 -4.26 -0.04
N PHE A 39 10.98 -3.35 0.36
CA PHE A 39 11.49 -2.28 -0.49
C PHE A 39 12.98 -2.45 -0.74
N THR A 40 13.34 -3.00 -1.91
CA THR A 40 14.71 -3.48 -2.18
C THR A 40 15.73 -2.38 -2.41
N ASN A 41 15.28 -1.15 -2.64
CA ASN A 41 16.14 0.02 -2.77
C ASN A 41 16.08 0.97 -1.56
N ALA A 42 15.57 0.50 -0.42
CA ALA A 42 15.64 1.26 0.83
C ALA A 42 17.10 1.35 1.31
N THR A 43 17.53 2.55 1.68
CA THR A 43 18.88 2.84 2.21
C THR A 43 18.93 2.88 3.73
N ASP A 44 17.78 3.09 4.38
CA ASP A 44 17.65 3.12 5.85
C ASP A 44 16.23 2.68 6.27
N TYR A 45 16.05 2.32 7.54
CA TYR A 45 14.78 1.90 8.14
C TYR A 45 14.57 2.57 9.50
N ARG A 46 13.74 3.64 9.58
CA ARG A 46 13.57 4.42 10.84
C ARG A 46 12.17 5.03 11.08
N PRO A 47 11.20 4.32 11.67
CA PRO A 47 10.99 2.87 11.61
C PRO A 47 10.58 2.39 10.20
N ASP A 48 10.28 3.33 9.31
CA ASP A 48 9.83 3.07 7.95
C ASP A 48 11.02 3.01 6.97
N PRO A 49 10.90 2.29 5.84
CA PRO A 49 11.90 2.29 4.79
C PRO A 49 12.09 3.70 4.20
N THR A 50 13.34 4.11 4.06
CA THR A 50 13.74 5.35 3.39
C THR A 50 14.44 5.03 2.08
N VAL A 51 13.99 5.67 1.00
CA VAL A 51 14.58 5.60 -0.33
C VAL A 51 15.17 6.96 -0.69
N THR A 52 16.32 6.98 -1.35
CA THR A 52 16.95 8.23 -1.80
C THR A 52 16.51 8.64 -3.21
N CYS A 53 16.35 9.93 -3.41
CA CYS A 53 16.14 10.56 -4.73
C CYS A 53 17.22 11.63 -4.92
N SER A 54 18.01 11.57 -6.01
CA SER A 54 18.93 12.67 -6.32
C SER A 54 18.16 13.90 -6.78
N LEU A 55 18.55 15.07 -6.28
CA LEU A 55 18.00 16.35 -6.69
C LEU A 55 18.26 16.61 -8.17
N LYS A 56 19.45 16.23 -8.66
CA LYS A 56 19.84 16.37 -10.07
C LYS A 56 18.95 15.56 -11.01
N ASP A 57 18.70 14.29 -10.67
CA ASP A 57 17.91 13.41 -11.53
C ASP A 57 16.41 13.69 -11.39
N SER A 58 15.97 14.22 -10.23
CA SER A 58 14.58 14.59 -9.95
C SER A 58 13.56 13.45 -10.15
N ILE A 59 14.03 12.20 -10.11
CA ILE A 59 13.25 10.99 -10.29
C ILE A 59 13.19 10.23 -8.97
N ILE A 60 11.97 9.97 -8.50
CA ILE A 60 11.71 9.09 -7.36
C ILE A 60 11.46 7.70 -7.91
N THR A 61 12.26 6.72 -7.47
CA THR A 61 12.09 5.30 -7.84
C THR A 61 11.90 4.49 -6.57
N ILE A 62 10.81 3.72 -6.47
CA ILE A 62 10.50 2.86 -5.33
C ILE A 62 10.37 1.43 -5.86
N LYS A 63 11.25 0.53 -5.41
CA LYS A 63 11.27 -0.87 -5.83
C LYS A 63 10.64 -1.74 -4.76
N MET A 64 9.55 -2.41 -5.10
CA MET A 64 8.81 -3.32 -4.24
C MET A 64 9.03 -4.76 -4.66
N GLU A 65 9.07 -5.66 -3.68
CA GLU A 65 9.18 -7.11 -3.90
C GLU A 65 8.43 -7.89 -2.83
N ILE A 66 7.75 -8.96 -3.23
CA ILE A 66 7.24 -10.00 -2.33
C ILE A 66 8.12 -11.25 -2.42
N PRO A 67 8.35 -11.98 -1.31
CA PRO A 67 9.20 -13.17 -1.34
C PRO A 67 8.68 -14.24 -2.31
N ALA A 68 9.55 -14.76 -3.18
CA ALA A 68 9.18 -15.86 -4.08
C ALA A 68 8.72 -17.11 -3.32
N SER A 69 9.24 -17.34 -2.11
CA SER A 69 8.82 -18.43 -1.22
C SER A 69 7.36 -18.34 -0.76
N SER A 70 6.71 -17.18 -0.90
CA SER A 70 5.28 -17.04 -0.61
C SER A 70 4.39 -17.80 -1.61
N GLY A 71 4.91 -18.14 -2.79
CA GLY A 71 4.14 -18.73 -3.89
C GLY A 71 3.07 -17.79 -4.46
N ARG A 72 3.19 -16.48 -4.19
CA ARG A 72 2.25 -15.44 -4.65
C ARG A 72 2.92 -14.50 -5.64
N THR A 73 2.09 -13.87 -6.46
CA THR A 73 2.46 -12.76 -7.33
C THR A 73 1.64 -11.51 -7.02
N ILE A 74 2.18 -10.34 -7.37
CA ILE A 74 1.46 -9.07 -7.40
C ILE A 74 0.69 -9.01 -8.71
N THR A 75 -0.63 -9.02 -8.65
CA THR A 75 -1.50 -8.85 -9.82
C THR A 75 -1.50 -7.40 -10.25
N GLN A 76 -1.66 -6.47 -9.29
CA GLN A 76 -1.69 -5.04 -9.57
C GLN A 76 -1.29 -4.20 -8.35
N ILE A 77 -0.88 -2.97 -8.61
CA ILE A 77 -0.88 -1.89 -7.61
C ILE A 77 -2.24 -1.20 -7.69
N SER A 78 -3.10 -1.45 -6.70
CA SER A 78 -4.48 -0.96 -6.68
C SER A 78 -4.55 0.55 -6.49
N LYS A 79 -3.76 1.09 -5.56
CA LYS A 79 -3.77 2.52 -5.20
C LYS A 79 -2.39 2.97 -4.74
N ILE A 80 -2.08 4.24 -4.97
CA ILE A 80 -0.92 4.91 -4.40
C ILE A 80 -1.38 6.21 -3.75
N ALA A 81 -0.93 6.48 -2.53
CA ALA A 81 -1.22 7.72 -1.83
C ALA A 81 0.08 8.37 -1.33
N THR A 82 0.11 9.70 -1.34
CA THR A 82 1.13 10.49 -0.64
C THR A 82 0.47 11.20 0.53
N SER A 83 0.90 10.91 1.76
CA SER A 83 0.32 11.54 2.95
C SER A 83 1.24 11.50 4.17
N THR A 84 0.93 12.28 5.19
CA THR A 84 1.50 12.11 6.54
C THR A 84 0.76 11.03 7.35
N SER A 85 -0.41 10.56 6.89
CA SER A 85 -1.26 9.61 7.60
C SER A 85 -1.65 8.41 6.73
N TYR A 86 -1.69 7.24 7.38
CA TYR A 86 -2.10 5.97 6.77
C TYR A 86 -3.57 5.96 6.31
N ALA A 87 -4.46 6.75 6.94
CA ALA A 87 -5.88 6.74 6.60
C ALA A 87 -6.16 7.09 5.12
N LYS A 88 -5.24 7.80 4.47
CA LYS A 88 -5.41 8.25 3.08
C LYS A 88 -5.47 7.09 2.08
N ILE A 89 -4.68 6.02 2.27
CA ILE A 89 -4.68 4.87 1.33
C ILE A 89 -5.91 3.97 1.53
N GLN A 90 -6.51 4.01 2.73
CA GLN A 90 -7.75 3.29 3.04
C GLN A 90 -8.98 3.94 2.40
N GLY A 91 -8.94 5.26 2.20
CA GLY A 91 -10.00 6.02 1.53
C GLY A 91 -10.05 5.85 0.01
N ALA A 92 -10.97 6.59 -0.62
CA ALA A 92 -11.17 6.61 -2.07
C ALA A 92 -10.79 7.95 -2.74
N THR A 93 -10.54 9.03 -1.98
CA THR A 93 -10.34 10.38 -2.52
C THR A 93 -8.96 10.96 -2.23
N GLY A 94 -8.44 11.76 -3.18
CA GLY A 94 -7.12 12.40 -3.10
C GLY A 94 -5.96 11.42 -3.12
N LEU A 95 -6.11 10.30 -3.83
CA LEU A 95 -5.04 9.37 -4.12
C LEU A 95 -4.03 10.01 -5.07
N TYR A 96 -2.75 9.65 -4.92
CA TYR A 96 -1.69 10.06 -5.82
C TYR A 96 -1.80 9.35 -7.17
N VAL A 97 -2.13 8.05 -7.13
CA VAL A 97 -2.57 7.27 -8.29
C VAL A 97 -3.84 6.51 -7.90
N SER A 98 -4.93 6.77 -8.63
CA SER A 98 -6.24 6.14 -8.42
C SER A 98 -6.55 5.02 -9.42
N THR A 99 -5.91 5.03 -10.59
CA THR A 99 -6.06 3.97 -11.60
C THR A 99 -5.16 2.78 -11.25
N PRO A 100 -5.70 1.56 -11.10
CA PRO A 100 -4.88 0.39 -10.83
C PRO A 100 -3.84 0.13 -11.93
N ILE A 101 -2.65 -0.29 -11.54
CA ILE A 101 -1.53 -0.59 -12.44
C ILE A 101 -1.31 -2.11 -12.47
N PRO A 102 -1.49 -2.81 -13.60
CA PRO A 102 -1.23 -4.24 -13.70
C PRO A 102 0.26 -4.55 -13.59
N VAL A 103 0.62 -5.67 -12.93
CA VAL A 103 2.01 -6.08 -12.68
C VAL A 103 2.25 -7.53 -13.14
N ASN A 104 1.52 -8.50 -12.56
CA ASN A 104 1.67 -9.94 -12.78
C ASN A 104 3.11 -10.46 -12.56
N ALA A 105 3.76 -10.03 -11.47
CA ALA A 105 5.13 -10.40 -11.12
C ALA A 105 5.33 -10.38 -9.59
N THR A 106 6.46 -10.89 -9.10
CA THR A 106 6.84 -10.80 -7.67
C THR A 106 7.46 -9.46 -7.30
N SER A 107 7.81 -8.63 -8.28
CA SER A 107 8.46 -7.34 -8.09
C SER A 107 7.84 -6.26 -8.95
N TYR A 108 7.85 -5.01 -8.47
CA TYR A 108 7.41 -3.84 -9.22
C TYR A 108 8.25 -2.61 -8.88
N SER A 109 8.61 -1.82 -9.89
CA SER A 109 9.33 -0.55 -9.71
C SER A 109 8.40 0.60 -10.04
N TYR A 110 7.95 1.31 -9.01
CA TYR A 110 7.21 2.55 -9.21
C TYR A 110 8.17 3.71 -9.48
N GLN A 111 7.84 4.52 -10.48
CA GLN A 111 8.61 5.71 -10.83
C GLN A 111 7.70 6.93 -10.88
N THR A 112 8.14 8.03 -10.28
CA THR A 112 7.54 9.36 -10.44
C THR A 112 8.64 10.43 -10.41
N THR A 113 8.27 11.70 -10.49
CA THR A 113 9.22 12.83 -10.44
C THR A 113 8.96 13.71 -9.22
N LEU A 114 9.99 14.42 -8.76
CA LEU A 114 9.83 15.46 -7.73
C LEU A 114 8.80 16.50 -8.17
N LYS A 115 8.78 16.87 -9.46
CA LYS A 115 7.78 17.79 -10.04
C LYS A 115 6.35 17.28 -9.84
N ALA A 116 6.07 16.03 -10.22
CA ALA A 116 4.74 15.44 -10.05
C ALA A 116 4.37 15.31 -8.57
N TYR A 117 5.33 14.97 -7.70
CA TYR A 117 5.12 14.93 -6.26
C TYR A 117 4.71 16.30 -5.71
N PHE A 118 5.46 17.36 -6.01
CA PHE A 118 5.17 18.71 -5.52
C PHE A 118 3.92 19.32 -6.16
N ALA A 119 3.57 18.94 -7.40
CA ALA A 119 2.29 19.33 -8.00
C ALA A 119 1.09 18.79 -7.20
N ALA A 120 1.20 17.60 -6.62
CA ALA A 120 0.12 16.98 -5.84
C ALA A 120 0.12 17.42 -4.36
N ASN A 121 1.27 17.77 -3.80
CA ASN A 121 1.44 17.96 -2.36
C ASN A 121 1.83 19.39 -1.94
N GLY A 122 2.26 20.23 -2.90
CA GLY A 122 2.85 21.55 -2.63
C GLY A 122 4.28 21.46 -2.08
N GLY A 123 5.03 22.57 -2.19
CA GLY A 123 6.41 22.69 -1.71
C GLY A 123 7.45 22.70 -2.83
N SER A 124 8.72 22.48 -2.47
CA SER A 124 9.85 22.43 -3.40
C SER A 124 10.93 21.47 -2.90
N ALA A 125 11.79 21.02 -3.82
CA ALA A 125 12.86 20.09 -3.53
C ALA A 125 14.05 20.80 -2.86
N THR A 126 14.53 20.27 -1.74
CA THR A 126 15.73 20.77 -1.06
C THR A 126 16.68 19.59 -0.82
N ALA A 127 17.96 19.74 -1.17
CA ALA A 127 18.95 18.69 -0.93
C ALA A 127 19.11 18.40 0.57
N ASN A 128 19.43 17.15 0.90
CA ASN A 128 19.59 16.64 2.26
C ASN A 128 18.34 16.82 3.15
N SER A 129 17.15 16.75 2.54
CA SER A 129 15.88 16.87 3.25
C SER A 129 14.94 15.71 2.92
N GLU A 130 14.13 15.31 3.90
CA GLU A 130 13.07 14.33 3.68
C GLU A 130 11.80 15.02 3.15
N LEU A 131 11.10 14.36 2.24
CA LEU A 131 9.78 14.79 1.81
C LEU A 131 8.77 14.67 2.97
N ALA A 132 7.92 15.70 3.12
CA ALA A 132 6.93 15.74 4.20
C ALA A 132 5.90 14.61 4.14
N ASN A 133 5.44 14.24 2.94
CA ASN A 133 4.47 13.16 2.74
C ASN A 133 5.20 11.87 2.31
N ARG A 134 4.75 10.75 2.86
CA ARG A 134 5.27 9.41 2.57
C ARG A 134 4.41 8.72 1.52
N PHE A 135 5.00 7.80 0.77
CA PHE A 135 4.26 6.98 -0.20
C PHE A 135 3.66 5.75 0.48
N TYR A 136 2.38 5.51 0.25
CA TYR A 136 1.67 4.30 0.67
C TYR A 136 1.19 3.57 -0.57
N PHE A 137 1.33 2.25 -0.59
CA PHE A 137 0.90 1.40 -1.69
C PHE A 137 -0.14 0.40 -1.19
N SER A 138 -1.19 0.21 -1.98
CA SER A 138 -2.11 -0.90 -1.86
C SER A 138 -1.82 -1.86 -3.00
N VAL A 139 -1.38 -3.06 -2.65
CA VAL A 139 -0.91 -4.11 -3.55
C VAL A 139 -1.93 -5.24 -3.55
N LYS A 140 -2.41 -5.64 -4.72
CA LYS A 140 -3.32 -6.77 -4.85
C LYS A 140 -2.57 -8.01 -5.31
N LEU A 141 -2.72 -9.09 -4.57
CA LEU A 141 -2.11 -10.38 -4.87
C LEU A 141 -3.00 -11.23 -5.81
N ASP A 142 -2.43 -12.29 -6.36
CA ASP A 142 -3.13 -13.26 -7.23
C ASP A 142 -4.31 -13.97 -6.55
N ASN A 143 -4.25 -14.15 -5.23
CA ASN A 143 -5.32 -14.73 -4.43
C ASN A 143 -6.46 -13.76 -4.09
N GLY A 144 -6.40 -12.52 -4.60
CA GLY A 144 -7.39 -11.49 -4.37
C GLY A 144 -7.20 -10.66 -3.10
N ASN A 145 -6.23 -11.00 -2.24
CA ASN A 145 -5.94 -10.24 -1.03
C ASN A 145 -5.30 -8.88 -1.38
N ASP A 146 -5.71 -7.84 -0.68
CA ASP A 146 -5.05 -6.54 -0.70
C ASP A 146 -4.08 -6.43 0.49
N VAL A 147 -2.84 -6.04 0.20
CA VAL A 147 -1.80 -5.74 1.17
C VAL A 147 -1.52 -4.25 1.12
N ILE A 148 -1.62 -3.56 2.24
CA ILE A 148 -1.15 -2.19 2.35
C ILE A 148 0.28 -2.23 2.89
N THR A 149 1.20 -1.57 2.21
CA THR A 149 2.61 -1.60 2.56
C THR A 149 2.92 -0.70 3.76
N LEU A 150 4.09 -0.90 4.36
CA LEU A 150 4.72 0.15 5.17
C LEU A 150 4.89 1.42 4.32
N PRO A 151 4.78 2.62 4.91
CA PRO A 151 5.01 3.86 4.19
C PRO A 151 6.47 3.98 3.77
N VAL A 152 6.72 4.55 2.59
CA VAL A 152 8.08 4.82 2.10
C VAL A 152 8.40 6.30 2.25
N ARG A 153 9.52 6.58 2.92
CA ARG A 153 10.09 7.93 3.02
C ARG A 153 11.01 8.20 1.85
N ILE A 154 11.04 9.45 1.40
CA ILE A 154 11.96 9.88 0.36
C ILE A 154 12.93 10.89 0.95
N LEU A 155 14.21 10.54 0.96
CA LEU A 155 15.30 11.47 1.28
C LEU A 155 15.85 12.04 -0.02
N ILE A 156 15.83 13.37 -0.15
CA ILE A 156 16.48 14.04 -1.26
C ILE A 156 17.97 14.14 -0.96
N VAL A 157 18.80 13.61 -1.86
CA VAL A 157 20.25 13.75 -1.82
C VAL A 157 20.70 14.71 -2.93
N PRO A 158 21.92 15.28 -2.86
CA PRO A 158 22.42 16.20 -3.88
C PRO A 158 22.36 15.66 -5.33
#